data_AF-A0A432R0L5-F1
#
_entry.id   AF-A0A432R0L5-F1
#
_cell.length_a   1.000
_cell.length_b   1.000
_cell.length_c   1.000
_cell.angle_alpha   90.00
_cell.angle_beta   90.00
_cell.angle_gamma   90.00
#
_symmetry.space_group_name_H-M   'P 1'
#
loop_
_entity.id
_entity.type
_entity.pdbx_description
1 polymer ?
#
loop_
_entity_poly.entity_id
_entity_poly.type
_entity_poly.pdbx_seq_one_letter_code
_entity_poly.pdbx_strand_id
1 'polypeptide(L)'
;MEDSFKKAFLVYAYSFILVFMFNSLVMVVMMKAGLPPAAEKLFSYVSTPVVLYFAYKLAVTKFLGRPVDEKRVPKAWLYQFVPFFIVSVLAFHALTFLVPRPSVAVFIFLNVELLVIYFTFKYSIQRVLLKEEKNG
;
A
#
# COMPACT_ATOMS: atom_id res chain seq x y z
N MET A 1 -9.97 -20.75 2.12
CA MET A 1 -8.67 -20.17 1.69
C MET A 1 -8.85 -18.84 1.00
N GLU A 2 -9.76 -18.77 0.02
CA GLU A 2 -10.10 -17.53 -0.67
C GLU A 2 -10.68 -16.44 0.26
N ASP A 3 -11.56 -16.81 1.20
CA ASP A 3 -12.13 -15.86 2.16
C ASP A 3 -11.11 -15.25 3.11
N SER A 4 -10.15 -16.05 3.60
CA SER A 4 -9.06 -15.56 4.47
C SER A 4 -8.14 -14.60 3.71
N PHE A 5 -7.81 -14.95 2.46
CA PHE A 5 -7.06 -14.05 1.58
C PHE A 5 -7.81 -12.74 1.33
N LYS A 6 -9.10 -12.80 1.00
CA LYS A 6 -9.94 -11.61 0.79
C LYS A 6 -9.97 -10.73 2.04
N LYS A 7 -10.15 -11.31 3.22
CA LYS A 7 -10.11 -10.56 4.50
C LYS A 7 -8.78 -9.87 4.72
N ALA A 8 -7.66 -10.59 4.56
CA ALA A 8 -6.32 -10.02 4.71
C ALA A 8 -6.08 -8.89 3.70
N PHE A 9 -6.45 -9.09 2.44
CA PHE A 9 -6.35 -8.07 1.41
C PHE A 9 -7.21 -6.84 1.73
N LEU A 10 -8.46 -7.02 2.12
CA LEU A 10 -9.36 -5.92 2.46
C LEU A 10 -8.81 -5.08 3.62
N VAL A 11 -8.32 -5.71 4.68
CA VAL A 11 -7.68 -5.00 5.81
C VAL A 11 -6.51 -4.15 5.31
N TYR A 12 -5.68 -4.71 4.43
CA TYR A 12 -4.54 -4.00 3.86
C TYR A 12 -4.96 -2.85 2.93
N ALA A 13 -5.92 -3.08 2.03
CA ALA A 13 -6.45 -2.08 1.10
C ALA A 13 -7.16 -0.93 1.82
N TYR A 14 -7.97 -1.22 2.85
CA TYR A 14 -8.62 -0.17 3.64
C TYR A 14 -7.61 0.63 4.46
N SER A 15 -6.55 -0.02 4.94
CA SER A 15 -5.45 0.68 5.62
C SER A 15 -4.71 1.63 4.67
N PHE A 16 -4.53 1.24 3.41
CA PHE A 16 -4.00 2.12 2.36
C PHE A 16 -4.90 3.35 2.12
N ILE A 17 -6.20 3.14 1.96
CA ILE A 17 -7.16 4.24 1.78
C ILE A 17 -7.12 5.18 3.00
N LEU A 18 -7.12 4.61 4.21
CA LEU A 18 -7.11 5.37 5.44
C LEU A 18 -5.84 6.21 5.59
N VAL A 19 -4.66 5.65 5.33
CA VAL A 19 -3.41 6.42 5.40
C VAL A 19 -3.34 7.50 4.33
N PHE A 20 -3.87 7.25 3.12
CA PHE A 20 -3.96 8.25 2.07
C PHE A 20 -4.85 9.43 2.48
N MET A 21 -6.04 9.14 3.02
CA MET A 21 -6.95 10.18 3.54
C MET A 21 -6.35 10.94 4.71
N PHE A 22 -5.71 10.22 5.65
CA PHE A 22 -5.05 10.81 6.81
C PHE A 22 -3.90 11.74 6.38
N ASN A 23 -3.04 11.30 5.47
CA ASN A 23 -1.96 12.14 4.96
C ASN A 23 -2.49 13.39 4.26
N SER A 24 -3.56 13.26 3.47
CA SER A 24 -4.20 14.40 2.82
C SER A 24 -4.72 15.42 3.84
N LEU A 25 -5.33 14.94 4.92
CA LEU A 25 -5.81 15.80 6.01
C LEU A 25 -4.64 16.49 6.74
N VAL A 26 -3.58 15.74 7.08
CA VAL A 26 -2.40 16.29 7.75
C VAL A 26 -1.71 17.33 6.87
N MET A 27 -1.57 17.08 5.57
CA MET A 27 -1.01 18.07 4.63
C MET A 27 -1.79 19.37 4.68
N VAL A 28 -3.13 19.32 4.62
CA VAL A 28 -3.96 20.54 4.71
C VAL A 28 -3.76 21.29 6.04
N VAL A 29 -3.63 20.57 7.15
CA VAL A 29 -3.35 21.17 8.47
C VAL A 29 -1.95 21.82 8.50
N MET A 30 -0.94 21.15 7.94
CA MET A 30 0.43 21.66 7.86
C MET A 30 0.51 22.91 6.99
N MET A 31 -0.16 22.92 5.83
CA MET A 31 -0.28 24.10 4.97
C MET A 31 -0.90 25.28 5.72
N LYS A 32 -1.99 25.05 6.47
CA LYS A 32 -2.63 26.09 7.29
C LYS A 32 -1.75 26.57 8.43
N ALA A 33 -0.86 25.73 8.95
CA ALA A 33 0.13 26.09 9.96
C ALA A 33 1.35 26.82 9.37
N GLY A 34 1.41 27.04 8.05
CA GLY A 34 2.52 27.74 7.39
C GLY A 34 3.80 26.90 7.26
N LEU A 35 3.70 25.57 7.36
CA LEU A 35 4.85 24.68 7.19
C LEU A 35 5.28 24.61 5.72
N PRO A 36 6.58 24.39 5.43
CA PRO A 36 7.06 24.30 4.07
C PRO A 36 6.58 22.99 3.41
N PRO A 37 6.33 22.97 2.07
CA PRO A 37 5.91 21.77 1.34
C PRO A 37 6.86 20.58 1.48
N ALA A 38 8.13 20.81 1.82
CA ALA A 38 9.09 19.76 2.10
C ALA A 38 8.72 18.94 3.36
N ALA A 39 8.19 19.60 4.40
CA ALA A 39 7.76 18.94 5.64
C ALA A 39 6.57 18.00 5.38
N GLU A 40 5.61 18.44 4.57
CA GLU A 40 4.45 17.66 4.13
C GLU A 40 4.87 16.39 3.38
N LYS A 41 5.76 16.54 2.40
CA LYS A 41 6.31 15.42 1.64
C LYS A 41 7.04 14.44 2.54
N LEU A 42 7.94 14.93 3.39
CA LEU A 42 8.70 14.09 4.32
C LEU A 42 7.77 13.29 5.24
N PHE A 43 6.75 13.95 5.81
CA PHE A 43 5.76 13.29 6.65
C PHE A 43 5.06 12.15 5.92
N SER A 44 4.56 12.40 4.69
CA SER A 44 3.88 11.39 3.90
C SER A 44 4.81 10.24 3.48
N TYR A 45 6.06 10.54 3.13
CA TYR A 45 7.06 9.54 2.74
C TYR A 45 7.49 8.64 3.89
N VAL A 46 7.41 9.09 5.14
CA VAL A 46 7.74 8.28 6.32
C VAL A 46 6.51 7.56 6.87
N SER A 47 5.37 8.27 7.00
CA SER A 47 4.15 7.70 7.58
C SER A 47 3.56 6.59 6.71
N THR A 48 3.52 6.76 5.39
CA THR A 48 2.89 5.79 4.47
C THR A 48 3.57 4.42 4.54
N PRO A 49 4.90 4.29 4.35
CA PRO A 49 5.55 2.98 4.41
C PRO A 49 5.44 2.35 5.79
N VAL A 50 5.55 3.13 6.87
CA VAL A 50 5.44 2.63 8.25
C VAL A 50 4.06 2.04 8.51
N VAL A 51 3.00 2.81 8.24
CA VAL A 51 1.61 2.36 8.44
C VAL A 51 1.31 1.15 7.56
N LEU A 52 1.71 1.17 6.29
CA LEU A 52 1.50 0.06 5.38
C LEU A 52 2.29 -1.19 5.79
N TYR A 53 3.50 -1.06 6.33
CA TYR A 53 4.24 -2.21 6.84
C TYR A 53 3.50 -2.90 7.99
N PHE A 54 3.03 -2.13 8.97
CA PHE A 54 2.28 -2.69 10.09
C PHE A 54 0.92 -3.24 9.68
N ALA A 55 0.22 -2.56 8.76
CA ALA A 55 -1.03 -3.06 8.19
C ALA A 55 -0.82 -4.36 7.43
N TYR A 56 0.26 -4.47 6.64
CA TYR A 56 0.63 -5.70 5.95
C TYR A 56 0.93 -6.82 6.94
N LYS A 57 1.77 -6.55 7.95
CA LYS A 57 2.09 -7.51 9.02
C LYS A 57 0.82 -8.04 9.67
N LEU A 58 -0.06 -7.14 10.12
CA LEU A 58 -1.34 -7.50 10.73
C LEU A 58 -2.22 -8.33 9.78
N ALA A 59 -2.34 -7.91 8.51
CA ALA A 59 -3.12 -8.60 7.50
C ALA A 59 -2.66 -10.05 7.31
N VAL A 60 -1.36 -10.27 7.14
CA VAL A 60 -0.83 -11.60 6.83
C VAL A 60 -0.70 -12.50 8.06
N THR A 61 -0.42 -11.97 9.26
CA THR A 61 -0.29 -12.80 10.45
C THR A 61 -1.64 -13.15 11.07
N LYS A 62 -2.61 -12.24 11.04
CA LYS A 62 -3.90 -12.41 11.73
C LYS A 62 -5.02 -12.93 10.83
N PHE A 63 -5.04 -12.55 9.55
CA PHE A 63 -6.21 -12.78 8.69
C PHE A 63 -5.98 -13.80 7.57
N LEU A 64 -4.73 -14.17 7.28
CA LEU A 64 -4.42 -15.15 6.23
C LEU A 64 -4.91 -16.57 6.56
N GLY A 65 -5.22 -16.84 7.82
CA GLY A 65 -5.78 -18.12 8.29
C GLY A 65 -4.79 -19.27 8.29
N ARG A 66 -3.48 -18.97 8.29
CA ARG A 66 -2.38 -19.93 8.36
C ARG A 66 -1.23 -19.37 9.19
N PRO A 67 -0.41 -20.24 9.83
CA PRO A 67 0.83 -19.79 10.46
C PRO A 67 1.76 -19.21 9.40
N VAL A 68 2.25 -18.00 9.66
CA VAL A 68 3.21 -17.28 8.81
C VAL A 68 4.50 -17.10 9.59
N ASP A 69 5.64 -17.43 8.98
CA ASP A 69 6.95 -17.11 9.56
C ASP A 69 7.15 -15.59 9.60
N GLU A 70 7.13 -15.01 10.81
CA GLU A 70 7.30 -13.57 11.03
C GLU A 70 8.62 -13.05 10.46
N LYS A 71 9.68 -13.88 10.38
CA LYS A 71 10.97 -13.47 9.82
C LYS A 71 10.88 -13.17 8.32
N ARG A 72 9.88 -13.73 7.62
CA ARG A 72 9.65 -13.52 6.19
C ARG A 72 8.74 -12.34 5.88
N VAL A 73 7.99 -11.85 6.86
CA VAL A 73 7.06 -10.73 6.69
C VAL A 73 7.74 -9.48 6.12
N PRO A 74 8.91 -9.03 6.62
CA PRO A 74 9.61 -7.87 6.05
C PRO A 74 9.98 -8.07 4.58
N LYS A 75 10.49 -9.26 4.23
CA LYS A 75 10.84 -9.60 2.85
C LYS A 75 9.60 -9.63 1.95
N ALA A 76 8.51 -10.25 2.41
CA ALA A 76 7.26 -10.32 1.66
C ALA A 76 6.66 -8.93 1.45
N TRP A 77 6.69 -8.09 2.49
CA TRP A 77 6.28 -6.69 2.39
C TRP A 77 7.11 -5.93 1.36
N LEU A 78 8.44 -6.05 1.36
CA LEU A 78 9.27 -5.40 0.32
C LEU A 78 8.93 -5.88 -1.10
N TYR A 79 8.66 -7.17 -1.28
CA TYR A 79 8.21 -7.75 -2.55
C TYR A 79 6.84 -7.23 -3.01
N GLN A 80 6.02 -6.73 -2.08
CA GLN A 80 4.76 -6.06 -2.38
C GLN A 80 4.99 -4.56 -2.61
N PHE A 81 5.63 -3.89 -1.65
CA PHE A 81 5.74 -2.44 -1.54
C PHE A 81 6.62 -1.83 -2.61
N VAL A 82 7.75 -2.44 -2.96
CA VAL A 82 8.66 -1.88 -3.97
C VAL A 82 8.01 -1.88 -5.36
N PRO A 83 7.45 -2.99 -5.88
CA PRO A 83 6.73 -2.96 -7.15
C PRO A 83 5.52 -2.04 -7.12
N PHE A 84 4.77 -2.04 -6.00
CA PHE A 84 3.66 -1.12 -5.80
C PHE A 84 4.12 0.33 -5.96
N PHE A 85 5.11 0.77 -5.18
CA PHE A 85 5.63 2.13 -5.20
C PHE A 85 6.12 2.56 -6.59
N ILE A 86 6.87 1.71 -7.29
CA ILE A 86 7.36 2.00 -8.65
C ILE A 86 6.17 2.22 -9.60
N VAL A 87 5.20 1.31 -9.60
CA VAL A 87 4.02 1.42 -10.45
C VAL A 87 3.20 2.65 -10.09
N SER A 88 3.04 2.96 -8.80
CA SER A 88 2.33 4.16 -8.34
C SER A 88 2.99 5.45 -8.83
N VAL A 89 4.31 5.55 -8.75
CA VAL A 89 5.05 6.72 -9.25
C VAL A 89 4.85 6.90 -10.76
N LEU A 90 4.94 5.81 -11.53
CA LEU A 90 4.73 5.84 -12.98
C LEU A 90 3.27 6.17 -13.33
N ALA A 91 2.30 5.57 -12.64
CA ALA A 91 0.88 5.82 -12.84
C ALA A 91 0.53 7.28 -12.52
N PHE A 92 1.06 7.84 -11.44
CA PHE A 92 0.85 9.24 -11.08
C PHE A 92 1.40 10.18 -12.14
N HIS A 93 2.64 9.97 -12.61
CA HIS A 93 3.24 10.78 -13.67
C HIS A 93 2.47 10.68 -15.00
N ALA A 94 2.03 9.48 -15.37
CA ALA A 94 1.23 9.29 -16.57
C ALA A 94 -0.12 10.03 -16.46
N LEU A 95 -0.80 9.93 -15.33
CA LEU A 95 -2.11 10.56 -15.13
C LEU A 95 -2.05 12.08 -15.05
N THR A 96 -1.01 12.66 -14.45
CA THR A 96 -0.84 14.12 -14.42
C THR A 96 -0.58 14.70 -15.81
N PHE A 97 0.05 13.92 -16.71
CA PHE A 97 0.27 14.32 -18.10
C PHE A 97 -0.97 14.12 -18.98
N LEU A 98 -1.66 12.98 -18.82
CA LEU A 98 -2.75 12.57 -19.71
C LEU A 98 -4.13 13.14 -19.33
N VAL A 99 -4.36 13.43 -18.05
CA VAL A 99 -5.68 13.83 -17.54
C VAL A 99 -5.66 15.29 -17.07
N PRO A 100 -6.27 16.22 -17.83
CA PRO A 100 -6.18 17.65 -17.54
C PRO A 100 -6.99 18.09 -16.32
N ARG A 101 -7.95 17.29 -15.86
CA ARG A 101 -8.76 17.58 -14.66
C ARG A 101 -8.15 16.87 -13.44
N PRO A 102 -7.61 17.60 -12.44
CA PRO A 102 -6.92 16.98 -11.29
C PRO A 102 -7.79 16.02 -10.49
N SER A 103 -9.08 16.33 -10.29
CA SER A 103 -10.00 15.46 -9.55
C SER A 103 -10.23 14.12 -10.25
N VAL A 104 -10.33 14.13 -11.58
CA VAL A 104 -10.49 12.91 -12.39
C VAL A 104 -9.20 12.10 -12.38
N ALA A 105 -8.04 12.76 -12.47
CA ALA A 105 -6.74 12.11 -12.39
C ALA A 105 -6.57 11.36 -11.05
N VAL A 106 -6.90 12.00 -9.93
CA VAL A 106 -6.85 11.38 -8.59
C VAL A 106 -7.83 10.22 -8.47
N PHE A 107 -9.06 10.37 -8.99
CA PHE A 107 -10.03 9.27 -8.97
C PHE A 107 -9.53 8.04 -9.74
N ILE A 108 -9.02 8.22 -10.95
CA ILE A 108 -8.46 7.12 -11.75
C ILE A 108 -7.25 6.53 -11.03
N PHE A 109 -6.36 7.37 -10.50
CA PHE A 109 -5.18 6.96 -9.75
C PHE A 109 -5.55 6.02 -8.61
N LEU A 110 -6.47 6.42 -7.72
CA LEU A 110 -6.88 5.59 -6.58
C LEU A 110 -7.43 4.21 -6.98
N ASN A 111 -8.18 4.13 -8.08
CA ASN A 111 -8.70 2.86 -8.58
C ASN A 111 -7.58 1.97 -9.15
N VAL A 112 -6.64 2.55 -9.90
CA VAL A 112 -5.46 1.84 -10.40
C VAL A 112 -4.61 1.34 -9.23
N GLU A 113 -4.38 2.17 -8.22
CA GLU A 113 -3.62 1.81 -7.02
C GLU A 113 -4.21 0.58 -6.32
N LEU A 114 -5.54 0.52 -6.13
CA LEU A 114 -6.20 -0.65 -5.52
C LEU A 114 -5.94 -1.94 -6.32
N LEU A 115 -5.93 -1.83 -7.64
CA LEU A 115 -5.66 -2.94 -8.56
C LEU A 115 -4.20 -3.40 -8.45
N VAL A 116 -3.26 -2.46 -8.38
CA VAL A 116 -1.83 -2.74 -8.20
C VAL A 116 -1.55 -3.34 -6.83
N ILE A 117 -2.16 -2.82 -5.76
CA ILE A 117 -2.08 -3.37 -4.41
C ILE A 117 -2.57 -4.82 -4.42
N TYR A 118 -3.71 -5.11 -5.06
CA TYR A 118 -4.22 -6.48 -5.15
C TYR A 118 -3.21 -7.45 -5.75
N PHE A 119 -2.65 -7.10 -6.91
CA PHE A 119 -1.68 -7.97 -7.58
C PHE A 119 -0.38 -8.12 -6.80
N THR A 120 0.19 -7.02 -6.31
CA THR A 120 1.44 -7.04 -5.55
C THR A 120 1.29 -7.78 -4.22
N PHE A 121 0.16 -7.59 -3.52
CA PHE A 121 -0.17 -8.30 -2.29
C PHE A 121 -0.29 -9.81 -2.54
N LYS A 122 -1.10 -10.22 -3.53
CA LYS A 122 -1.26 -11.63 -3.91
C LYS A 122 0.09 -12.27 -4.26
N TYR A 123 0.90 -11.57 -5.07
CA TYR A 123 2.19 -12.07 -5.51
C TYR A 123 3.16 -12.25 -4.33
N SER A 124 3.21 -11.29 -3.41
CA SER A 124 4.08 -11.38 -2.23
C SER A 124 3.77 -12.60 -1.35
N ILE A 125 2.48 -12.87 -1.12
CA ILE A 125 2.05 -14.03 -0.34
C ILE A 125 2.44 -15.32 -1.06
N GLN A 126 2.12 -15.45 -2.35
CA GLN A 126 2.36 -16.68 -3.11
C GLN A 126 3.85 -16.99 -3.29
N ARG A 127 4.69 -15.96 -3.49
CA ARG A 127 6.11 -16.14 -3.82
C ARG A 127 7.03 -16.13 -2.62
N VAL A 128 6.64 -15.51 -1.50
CA VAL A 128 7.51 -15.35 -0.34
C VAL A 128 6.97 -16.11 0.87
N LEU A 129 5.69 -15.93 1.19
CA LEU A 129 5.12 -16.53 2.40
C LEU A 129 4.73 -18.00 2.21
N LEU A 130 4.18 -18.37 1.05
CA LEU A 130 3.64 -19.71 0.78
C LEU A 130 4.55 -20.60 -0.09
N LYS A 131 5.72 -20.10 -0.52
CA LYS A 131 6.57 -20.79 -1.51
C LYS A 131 7.23 -22.07 -0.98
N GLU A 132 7.44 -22.20 0.32
CA GLU A 132 8.16 -23.36 0.89
C GLU A 132 7.28 -24.54 1.32
N GLU A 133 5.96 -24.38 1.46
CA GLU A 133 5.07 -25.55 1.65
C GLU A 133 5.07 -26.50 0.43
N LYS A 134 5.52 -26.05 -0.74
CA LYS A 134 5.60 -26.88 -1.95
C LYS A 134 6.91 -27.64 -2.12
N ASN A 135 7.94 -27.29 -1.35
CA ASN A 135 9.30 -27.81 -1.53
C ASN A 135 9.86 -28.51 -0.27
N GLY A 136 9.00 -28.76 0.73
CA GLY A 136 9.33 -29.48 1.96
C GLY A 136 8.47 -30.72 2.10
#